data_AF-A0A2S2NMG0-F1
#
_entry.id   AF-A0A2S2NMG0-F1
#
_cell.length_a   1.000
_cell.length_b   1.000
_cell.length_c   1.000
_cell.angle_alpha   90.00
_cell.angle_beta   90.00
_cell.angle_gamma   90.00
#
_symmetry.space_group_name_H-M   'P 1'
#
loop_
_entity.id
_entity.type
_entity.pdbx_description
1 polymer ?
#
loop_
_entity_poly.entity_id
_entity_poly.type
_entity_poly.pdbx_seq_one_letter_code
_entity_poly.pdbx_strand_id
1 'polypeptide(L)'
;LLKQNGELNSDVAPEKGEKRKKTPYVWTSSITKLLLELYQTYHPMVMERKIKTFKKMWERITTELQKQGYAVDIDQVENRFKTLKRNYVDSKHHNKQTGKSRKICAYEDELETILGKRHNINPTVTSDNTGINVLKTNTYDRTYQMYQIAKN
;
A
#
# COMPACT_ATOMS: atom_id res chain seq x y z
N LEU A 1 3.99 64.74 15.45
CA LEU A 1 5.46 64.54 15.32
C LEU A 1 5.81 63.37 16.25
N LEU A 2 5.98 62.15 15.69
CA LEU A 2 7.24 61.40 15.63
C LEU A 2 7.80 61.05 17.04
N LYS A 3 8.19 59.83 17.44
CA LYS A 3 8.34 58.51 16.81
C LYS A 3 8.83 57.53 17.92
N GLN A 4 8.56 56.23 17.75
CA GLN A 4 9.38 55.04 18.12
C GLN A 4 9.43 54.62 19.61
N ASN A 5 8.90 53.44 19.98
CA ASN A 5 9.35 52.03 19.77
C ASN A 5 10.48 51.60 20.72
N GLY A 6 10.18 50.66 21.62
CA GLY A 6 11.14 49.90 22.43
C GLY A 6 10.57 48.50 22.70
N GLU A 7 11.15 47.52 22.03
CA GLU A 7 10.80 46.09 22.07
C GLU A 7 11.17 45.47 23.43
N LEU A 8 10.34 44.54 23.93
CA LEU A 8 10.72 43.58 24.95
C LEU A 8 10.24 42.20 24.52
N ASN A 9 11.21 41.45 23.98
CA ASN A 9 11.13 40.02 23.70
C ASN A 9 10.79 39.27 24.99
N SER A 10 9.80 38.38 24.92
CA SER A 10 9.72 37.24 25.83
C SER A 10 9.90 35.99 24.98
N ASP A 11 11.05 35.37 25.18
CA ASP A 11 11.49 34.12 24.57
C ASP A 11 10.55 32.99 24.98
N VAL A 12 9.48 32.77 24.20
CA VAL A 12 8.73 31.50 24.25
C VAL A 12 9.51 30.48 23.45
N ALA A 13 10.37 29.76 24.16
CA ALA A 13 11.07 28.59 23.66
C ALA A 13 10.09 27.64 22.95
N PRO A 14 10.46 27.03 21.82
CA PRO A 14 9.62 26.03 21.17
C PRO A 14 9.57 24.82 22.09
N GLU A 15 8.43 24.62 22.75
CA GLU A 15 8.15 23.38 23.49
C GLU A 15 8.39 22.20 22.55
N LYS A 16 9.38 21.38 22.92
CA LYS A 16 9.72 20.15 22.24
C LYS A 16 8.47 19.27 22.20
N GLY A 17 7.86 19.19 21.01
CA GLY A 17 6.68 18.37 20.76
C GLY A 17 6.92 16.93 21.21
N GLU A 18 6.37 16.61 22.38
CA GLU A 18 6.38 15.28 22.94
C GLU A 18 5.65 14.36 21.96
N LYS A 19 6.40 13.43 21.34
CA LYS A 19 5.85 12.48 20.38
C LYS A 19 4.90 11.55 21.12
N ARG A 20 3.63 11.96 21.25
CA ARG A 20 2.56 11.10 21.78
C ARG A 20 2.59 9.80 21.00
N LYS A 21 2.83 8.69 21.67
CA LYS A 21 2.80 7.35 21.09
C LYS A 21 1.40 7.14 20.51
N LYS A 22 1.21 7.34 19.21
CA LYS A 22 -0.06 7.06 18.54
C LYS A 22 -0.33 5.57 18.67
N THR A 23 -1.42 5.23 19.35
CA THR A 23 -1.90 3.85 19.42
C THR A 23 -2.16 3.34 18.00
N PRO A 24 -1.75 2.10 17.65
CA PRO A 24 -2.02 1.54 16.34
C PRO A 24 -3.52 1.57 16.03
N TYR A 25 -3.89 2.01 14.84
CA TYR A 25 -5.29 2.02 14.41
C TYR A 25 -5.83 0.58 14.29
N VAL A 26 -7.01 0.31 14.83
CA VAL A 26 -7.65 -1.01 14.81
C VAL A 26 -8.43 -1.18 13.50
N TRP A 27 -8.00 -2.13 12.68
CA TRP A 27 -8.65 -2.46 11.41
C TRP A 27 -9.68 -3.56 11.58
N THR A 28 -10.96 -3.20 11.54
CA THR A 28 -12.05 -4.17 11.49
C THR A 28 -12.22 -4.76 10.09
N SER A 29 -12.94 -5.87 10.00
CA SER A 29 -13.23 -6.51 8.71
C SER A 29 -14.04 -5.59 7.78
N SER A 30 -14.99 -4.82 8.33
CA SER A 30 -15.80 -3.87 7.56
C SER A 30 -14.96 -2.78 6.91
N ILE A 31 -14.04 -2.16 7.67
CA ILE A 31 -13.13 -1.13 7.14
C ILE A 31 -12.21 -1.73 6.07
N THR A 32 -11.70 -2.94 6.33
CA THR A 32 -10.79 -3.62 5.41
C THR A 32 -11.49 -3.94 4.08
N LYS A 33 -12.74 -4.42 4.13
CA LYS A 33 -13.55 -4.69 2.92
C LYS A 33 -13.82 -3.42 2.13
N LEU A 34 -14.25 -2.36 2.80
CA LEU A 34 -14.51 -1.07 2.17
C LEU A 34 -13.23 -0.51 1.51
N LEU A 35 -12.07 -0.63 2.15
CA LEU A 35 -10.78 -0.27 1.55
C LEU A 35 -10.53 -1.02 0.23
N LEU A 36 -10.73 -2.34 0.21
CA LEU A 36 -10.51 -3.16 -0.98
C LEU A 36 -11.50 -2.82 -2.10
N GLU A 37 -12.75 -2.54 -1.77
CA GLU A 37 -13.78 -2.09 -2.71
C GLU A 37 -13.41 -0.75 -3.35
N LEU A 38 -13.11 0.27 -2.52
CA LEU A 38 -12.71 1.60 -3.01
C LEU A 38 -11.43 1.51 -3.87
N TYR A 39 -10.49 0.63 -3.51
CA TYR A 39 -9.32 0.39 -4.34
C TYR A 39 -9.69 -0.17 -5.72
N GLN A 40 -10.61 -1.13 -5.80
CA GLN A 40 -11.09 -1.67 -7.08
C GLN A 40 -11.72 -0.59 -7.96
N THR A 41 -12.42 0.38 -7.36
CA THR A 41 -13.03 1.49 -8.10
C THR A 41 -11.99 2.50 -8.59
N TYR A 42 -11.08 2.95 -7.73
CA TYR A 42 -10.19 4.07 -8.07
C TYR A 42 -8.88 3.66 -8.75
N HIS A 43 -8.39 2.43 -8.54
CA HIS A 43 -7.14 1.98 -9.16
C HIS A 43 -7.19 1.99 -10.70
N PRO A 44 -8.25 1.48 -11.37
CA PRO A 44 -8.41 1.62 -12.82
C PRO A 44 -8.41 3.07 -13.27
N MET A 45 -9.00 3.98 -12.50
CA MET A 45 -9.02 5.41 -12.84
C MET A 45 -7.62 6.05 -12.82
N VAL A 46 -6.70 5.54 -11.99
CA VAL A 46 -5.28 5.93 -12.05
C VAL A 46 -4.63 5.39 -13.33
N MET A 47 -4.90 4.13 -13.67
CA MET A 47 -4.37 3.50 -14.89
C MET A 47 -4.86 4.18 -16.17
N GLU A 48 -6.11 4.61 -16.20
CA GLU A 48 -6.75 5.37 -17.26
C GLU A 48 -6.35 6.86 -17.27
N ARG A 49 -5.43 7.28 -16.39
CA ARG A 49 -4.97 8.67 -16.21
C ARG A 49 -6.07 9.68 -15.85
N LYS A 50 -7.25 9.23 -15.43
CA LYS A 50 -8.33 10.07 -14.86
C LYS A 50 -7.93 10.63 -13.48
N ILE A 51 -7.10 9.89 -12.75
CA ILE A 51 -6.44 10.34 -11.53
C ILE A 51 -4.95 10.48 -11.83
N LYS A 52 -4.37 11.65 -11.53
CA LYS A 52 -2.99 12.00 -11.90
C LYS A 52 -1.94 11.11 -11.20
N THR A 53 -2.17 10.74 -9.95
CA THR A 53 -1.17 10.02 -9.13
C THR A 53 -1.82 9.04 -8.17
N PHE A 54 -1.09 7.98 -7.80
CA PHE A 54 -1.50 7.07 -6.72
C PHE A 54 -1.69 7.80 -5.38
N LYS A 55 -0.91 8.85 -5.10
CA LYS A 55 -1.13 9.68 -3.91
C LYS A 55 -2.53 10.28 -3.88
N LYS A 56 -3.02 10.82 -5.00
CA LYS A 56 -4.40 11.33 -5.09
C LYS A 56 -5.46 10.25 -5.00
N MET A 57 -5.16 9.03 -5.44
CA MET A 57 -6.05 7.89 -5.21
C MET A 57 -6.17 7.58 -3.71
N TRP A 58 -5.04 7.50 -2.98
CA TRP A 58 -5.05 7.24 -1.54
C TRP A 58 -5.74 8.34 -0.74
N GLU A 59 -5.54 9.61 -1.11
CA GLU A 59 -6.27 10.74 -0.52
C GLU A 59 -7.80 10.61 -0.70
N ARG A 60 -8.25 10.20 -1.89
CA ARG A 60 -9.69 9.97 -2.16
C ARG A 60 -10.24 8.82 -1.33
N ILE A 61 -9.54 7.68 -1.32
CA ILE A 61 -9.94 6.51 -0.52
C ILE A 61 -10.02 6.89 0.96
N THR A 62 -9.03 7.63 1.47
CA THR A 62 -9.00 8.08 2.87
C THR A 62 -10.18 8.99 3.19
N THR A 63 -10.49 9.94 2.30
CA THR A 63 -11.67 10.80 2.43
C THR A 63 -12.96 9.99 2.49
N GLU A 64 -13.13 8.98 1.64
CA GLU A 64 -14.33 8.13 1.66
C GLU A 64 -14.43 7.30 2.95
N LEU A 65 -13.31 6.78 3.47
CA LEU A 65 -13.29 6.10 4.77
C LEU A 65 -13.65 7.05 5.91
N GLN A 66 -13.13 8.28 5.90
CA GLN A 66 -13.45 9.30 6.91
C GLN A 66 -14.92 9.72 6.87
N LYS A 67 -15.53 9.81 5.67
CA LYS A 67 -16.97 10.07 5.52
C LYS A 67 -17.84 8.99 6.15
N GLN A 68 -17.36 7.74 6.19
CA GLN A 68 -18.01 6.63 6.88
C GLN A 68 -17.74 6.61 8.39
N GLY A 69 -17.06 7.62 8.93
CA GLY A 69 -16.78 7.77 10.36
C GLY A 69 -15.46 7.13 10.80
N TYR A 70 -14.61 6.66 9.89
CA TYR A 70 -13.33 6.05 10.24
C TYR A 70 -12.21 7.08 10.35
N ALA A 71 -11.65 7.25 11.55
CA ALA A 71 -10.54 8.16 11.81
C ALA A 71 -9.20 7.57 11.35
N VAL A 72 -9.01 7.47 10.03
CA VAL A 72 -7.79 6.96 9.39
C VAL A 72 -7.00 8.05 8.69
N ASP A 73 -5.70 7.86 8.61
CA ASP A 73 -4.78 8.71 7.85
C ASP A 73 -4.32 8.03 6.54
N ILE A 74 -3.86 8.83 5.57
CA ILE A 74 -3.49 8.36 4.23
C ILE A 74 -2.39 7.30 4.31
N ASP A 75 -1.36 7.55 5.13
CA ASP A 75 -0.26 6.60 5.33
C ASP A 75 -0.74 5.28 5.96
N GLN A 76 -1.73 5.34 6.85
CA GLN A 76 -2.31 4.14 7.47
C GLN A 76 -3.07 3.30 6.45
N VAL A 77 -3.85 3.97 5.58
CA VAL A 77 -4.62 3.33 4.50
C VAL A 77 -3.68 2.66 3.51
N GLU A 78 -2.65 3.36 3.05
CA GLU A 78 -1.67 2.82 2.12
C GLU A 78 -0.90 1.63 2.73
N ASN A 79 -0.42 1.77 3.96
CA ASN A 79 0.32 0.72 4.65
C ASN A 79 -0.56 -0.51 4.88
N ARG A 80 -1.84 -0.34 5.25
CA ARG A 80 -2.77 -1.45 5.40
C ARG A 80 -2.91 -2.22 4.10
N PHE A 81 -3.10 -1.55 2.98
CA PHE A 81 -3.21 -2.21 1.68
C PHE A 81 -1.93 -2.97 1.31
N LYS A 82 -0.75 -2.37 1.55
CA LYS A 82 0.55 -3.05 1.33
C LYS A 82 0.67 -4.32 2.16
N THR A 83 0.26 -4.30 3.43
CA THR A 83 0.24 -5.48 4.30
C THR A 83 -0.70 -6.56 3.78
N LEU A 84 -1.91 -6.21 3.37
CA LEU A 84 -2.87 -7.17 2.78
C LEU A 84 -2.30 -7.84 1.53
N LYS A 85 -1.72 -7.04 0.63
CA LYS A 85 -1.06 -7.53 -0.59
C LYS A 85 0.09 -8.49 -0.26
N ARG A 86 0.96 -8.14 0.70
CA ARG A 86 2.06 -9.02 1.12
C ARG A 86 1.55 -10.34 1.66
N ASN A 87 0.60 -10.29 2.59
CA ASN A 87 0.03 -11.50 3.21
C ASN A 87 -0.58 -12.44 2.16
N TYR A 88 -1.23 -11.88 1.14
CA TYR A 88 -1.78 -12.65 0.02
C TYR A 88 -0.67 -13.32 -0.81
N VAL A 89 0.36 -12.57 -1.23
CA VAL A 89 1.50 -13.13 -1.98
C VAL A 89 2.23 -14.20 -1.17
N ASP A 90 2.45 -13.97 0.12
CA ASP A 90 3.11 -14.92 1.02
C ASP A 90 2.28 -16.20 1.18
N SER A 91 0.95 -16.07 1.24
CA SER A 91 0.03 -17.21 1.31
C SER A 91 0.04 -18.02 0.01
N LYS A 92 -0.01 -17.36 -1.16
CA LYS A 92 0.13 -18.04 -2.46
C LYS A 92 1.48 -18.75 -2.59
N HIS A 93 2.56 -18.09 -2.20
CA HIS A 93 3.91 -18.66 -2.24
C HIS A 93 4.03 -19.88 -1.32
N HIS A 94 3.46 -19.80 -0.11
CA HIS A 94 3.43 -20.94 0.82
C HIS A 94 2.64 -22.12 0.25
N ASN A 95 1.48 -21.85 -0.35
CA ASN A 95 0.60 -22.87 -0.93
C ASN A 95 1.17 -23.52 -2.20
N LYS A 96 2.17 -22.90 -2.84
CA LYS A 96 2.91 -23.48 -3.97
C LYS A 96 3.95 -24.53 -3.53
N GLN A 97 4.35 -24.53 -2.27
CA GLN A 97 5.35 -25.48 -1.75
C GLN A 97 4.69 -26.82 -1.40
N THR A 98 5.23 -27.93 -1.91
CA THR A 98 4.73 -29.28 -1.61
C THR A 98 5.02 -29.66 -0.16
N GLY A 99 4.13 -30.47 0.45
CA GLY A 99 4.30 -30.98 1.81
C GLY A 99 3.96 -30.01 2.96
N LYS A 100 3.41 -28.83 2.69
CA LYS A 100 2.97 -27.86 3.71
C LYS A 100 1.45 -27.75 3.78
N SER A 101 0.91 -27.50 4.97
CA SER A 101 -0.51 -27.20 5.19
C SER A 101 -0.90 -25.89 4.50
N ARG A 102 -2.04 -25.86 3.82
CA ARG A 102 -2.51 -24.64 3.13
C ARG A 102 -2.73 -23.50 4.13
N LYS A 103 -2.22 -22.31 3.80
CA LYS A 103 -2.55 -21.05 4.47
C LYS A 103 -3.73 -20.40 3.78
N ILE A 104 -4.75 -20.07 4.56
CA ILE A 104 -5.96 -19.37 4.11
C ILE A 104 -5.75 -17.88 4.38
N CYS A 105 -5.91 -17.04 3.36
CA CYS A 105 -5.94 -15.59 3.54
C CYS A 105 -7.40 -15.15 3.67
N ALA A 106 -7.74 -14.41 4.74
CA ALA A 106 -9.13 -14.02 5.02
C ALA A 106 -9.78 -13.11 3.97
N TYR A 107 -8.97 -12.52 3.07
CA TYR A 107 -9.41 -11.66 1.98
C TYR A 107 -8.89 -12.17 0.63
N GLU A 108 -8.68 -13.49 0.51
CA GLU A 108 -8.09 -14.10 -0.68
C GLU A 108 -8.91 -13.80 -1.93
N ASP A 109 -10.24 -13.92 -1.87
CA ASP A 109 -11.12 -13.75 -3.04
C ASP A 109 -11.13 -12.30 -3.54
N GLU A 110 -11.22 -11.32 -2.62
CA GLU A 110 -11.17 -9.91 -2.97
C GLU A 110 -9.78 -9.52 -3.53
N LEU A 111 -8.71 -10.06 -2.94
CA LEU A 111 -7.34 -9.80 -3.39
C LEU A 111 -7.00 -10.52 -4.70
N GLU A 112 -7.51 -11.72 -4.95
CA GLU A 112 -7.40 -12.43 -6.22
C GLU A 112 -8.14 -11.66 -7.33
N THR A 113 -9.29 -11.08 -7.04
CA THR A 113 -10.02 -10.24 -8.01
C THR A 113 -9.20 -9.00 -8.41
N ILE A 114 -8.56 -8.36 -7.42
CA ILE A 114 -7.72 -7.17 -7.63
C ILE A 114 -6.38 -7.50 -8.30
N LEU A 115 -5.74 -8.59 -7.89
CA LEU A 115 -4.33 -8.89 -8.17
C LEU A 115 -4.11 -10.09 -9.09
N GLY A 116 -5.05 -11.04 -9.15
CA GLY A 116 -4.99 -12.28 -9.92
C GLY A 116 -5.00 -12.08 -11.43
N LYS A 117 -5.57 -10.96 -11.91
CA LYS A 117 -5.45 -10.52 -13.31
C LYS A 117 -4.02 -10.13 -13.70
N ARG A 118 -3.07 -10.08 -12.76
CA ARG A 118 -1.67 -9.76 -13.02
C ARG A 118 -0.85 -11.05 -13.13
N HIS A 119 -0.22 -11.25 -14.30
CA HIS A 119 0.70 -12.37 -14.58
C HIS A 119 1.89 -12.48 -13.58
N ASN A 120 2.11 -11.47 -12.74
CA ASN A 120 3.20 -11.40 -11.78
C ASN A 120 2.96 -12.20 -10.49
N ILE A 121 1.75 -12.71 -10.26
CA ILE A 121 1.41 -13.51 -9.06
C ILE A 121 1.15 -14.98 -9.41
N ASN A 122 0.78 -15.22 -10.67
CA ASN A 122 0.62 -16.56 -11.24
C ASN A 122 1.78 -16.79 -12.23
N PRO A 123 2.98 -17.23 -11.76
CA PRO A 123 4.05 -17.55 -12.68
C PRO A 123 3.60 -18.71 -13.58
N THR A 124 3.47 -18.44 -14.87
CA THR A 124 3.07 -19.41 -15.91
C THR A 124 4.06 -20.57 -16.10
N VAL A 125 5.20 -20.57 -15.40
CA VAL A 125 6.23 -21.61 -15.54
C VAL A 125 6.59 -22.20 -14.18
N THR A 126 6.39 -23.50 -14.06
CA THR A 126 6.88 -24.36 -12.98
C THR A 126 7.98 -25.21 -13.59
N SER A 127 9.21 -25.10 -13.09
CA SER A 127 10.33 -25.95 -13.51
C SER A 127 10.32 -27.21 -12.65
N ASP A 128 9.94 -28.33 -13.25
CA ASP A 128 10.28 -29.68 -12.84
C ASP A 128 11.63 -30.08 -13.46
N ASN A 129 12.26 -31.17 -12.97
CA ASN A 129 13.60 -31.62 -13.34
C ASN A 129 13.73 -32.17 -14.79
N THR A 130 12.85 -31.76 -15.71
CA THR A 130 12.72 -32.29 -17.06
C THR A 130 12.78 -31.16 -18.10
N GLY A 131 13.93 -30.50 -18.20
CA GLY A 131 14.25 -29.61 -19.31
C GLY A 131 13.69 -28.18 -19.21
N ILE A 132 14.55 -27.22 -19.53
CA ILE A 132 14.27 -25.79 -19.46
C ILE A 132 13.45 -25.37 -20.69
N ASN A 133 12.16 -25.06 -20.53
CA ASN A 133 11.41 -24.30 -21.52
C ASN A 133 11.44 -22.80 -21.18
N VAL A 134 12.36 -22.08 -21.82
CA VAL A 134 12.53 -20.63 -21.68
C VAL A 134 11.45 -19.90 -22.48
N LEU A 135 10.39 -19.43 -21.83
CA LEU A 135 9.57 -18.35 -22.38
C LEU A 135 10.13 -17.01 -21.91
N LYS A 136 10.92 -16.38 -22.79
CA LYS A 136 11.38 -15.00 -22.60
C LYS A 136 10.16 -14.08 -22.55
N THR A 137 9.83 -13.55 -21.37
CA THR A 137 9.25 -12.20 -21.30
C THR A 137 9.94 -11.37 -20.22
N ASN A 138 10.53 -10.32 -20.75
CA ASN A 138 11.34 -9.32 -20.10
C ASN A 138 10.40 -8.29 -19.47
N THR A 139 10.37 -8.15 -18.15
CA THR A 139 9.91 -6.90 -17.48
C THR A 139 10.23 -6.95 -16.00
N TYR A 140 11.48 -6.61 -15.69
CA TYR A 140 11.79 -6.05 -14.39
C TYR A 140 10.97 -4.76 -14.20
N ASP A 141 10.30 -4.67 -13.06
CA ASP A 141 9.67 -3.43 -12.61
C ASP A 141 10.74 -2.34 -12.53
N ARG A 142 10.71 -1.42 -13.51
CA ARG A 142 11.69 -0.35 -13.74
C ARG A 142 11.89 0.56 -12.52
N THR A 143 10.99 0.50 -11.54
CA THR A 143 11.09 1.24 -10.28
C THR A 143 11.99 0.57 -9.24
N TYR A 144 12.04 -0.76 -9.20
CA TYR A 144 12.82 -1.52 -8.20
C TYR A 144 14.29 -1.70 -8.60
N GLN A 145 14.61 -1.78 -9.90
CA GLN A 145 16.01 -1.80 -10.35
C GLN A 145 16.69 -0.43 -10.25
N MET A 146 15.95 0.68 -10.47
CA MET A 146 16.50 2.03 -10.29
C MET A 146 16.90 2.32 -8.84
N TYR A 147 16.16 1.77 -7.86
CA TYR A 147 16.46 1.98 -6.45
C TYR A 147 17.76 1.29 -5.99
N GLN A 148 18.19 0.23 -6.67
CA GLN A 148 19.37 -0.55 -6.30
C GLN A 148 20.67 -0.07 -6.96
N ILE A 149 20.58 0.67 -8.07
CA ILE A 149 21.77 1.23 -8.75
C ILE A 149 22.19 2.57 -8.12
N ALA A 150 21.28 3.32 -7.52
CA ALA A 150 21.58 4.62 -6.89
C ALA A 150 22.21 4.51 -5.47
N LYS A 151 22.65 3.32 -5.06
CA LYS A 151 23.22 3.05 -3.73
C LYS A 151 24.61 2.37 -3.74
N ASN A 152 25.31 2.42 -4.87
CA ASN A 152 26.75 2.14 -4.95
C ASN A 152 27.46 3.34 -5.56
#